data_AF-A0A8T3RQ64-F1
#
_entry.id   AF-A0A8T3RQ64-F1
#
_cell.length_a   1.000
_cell.length_b   1.000
_cell.length_c   1.000
_cell.angle_alpha   90.00
_cell.angle_beta   90.00
_cell.angle_gamma   90.00
#
_symmetry.space_group_name_H-M   'P 1'
#
loop_
_entity.id
_entity.type
_entity.pdbx_description
1 polymer ?
#
loop_
_entity_poly.entity_id
_entity_poly.type
_entity_poly.pdbx_seq_one_letter_code
_entity_poly.pdbx_strand_id
1 'polypeptide(L)'
;MATDRRNSQPGKRAGAGLDRLFEGIAKGIYLFAALALVVLAVSTIVAAVWLVGAQVLSGESSINTALNSIGLIILSVAVVNVAKFILEEEILRERELRSPREVRLSLTKFMTIIIVATSLEALVIVFETKEGNVRELIYPTFLMAVGVLALVGLGLFQWLSRHAGSIEQATQADEDEAEAQS
;
A
#
# COMPACT_ATOMS: atom_id res chain seq x y z
N MET A 1 -2.83 -52.90 -34.74
CA MET A 1 -4.06 -52.07 -34.71
C MET A 1 -3.97 -51.16 -33.50
N ALA A 2 -3.36 -49.99 -33.66
CA ALA A 2 -3.21 -48.98 -32.60
C ALA A 2 -3.97 -47.73 -33.06
N THR A 3 -5.02 -47.36 -32.34
CA THR A 3 -5.83 -46.18 -32.63
C THR A 3 -5.15 -44.95 -32.03
N ASP A 4 -4.58 -44.14 -32.93
CA ASP A 4 -4.14 -42.77 -32.71
C ASP A 4 -5.31 -41.93 -32.17
N ARG A 5 -5.29 -41.61 -30.87
CA ARG A 5 -6.20 -40.62 -30.27
C ARG A 5 -5.55 -39.25 -30.32
N ARG A 6 -5.55 -38.64 -31.51
CA ARG A 6 -5.42 -37.18 -31.65
C ARG A 6 -6.66 -36.51 -31.05
N ASN A 7 -6.55 -36.16 -29.77
CA ASN A 7 -7.49 -35.28 -29.08
C ASN A 7 -7.26 -33.84 -29.55
N SER A 8 -7.96 -33.45 -30.62
CA SER A 8 -8.10 -32.06 -31.03
C SER A 8 -9.20 -31.41 -30.18
N GLN A 9 -8.83 -30.45 -29.32
CA GLN A 9 -9.80 -29.50 -28.74
C GLN A 9 -9.86 -28.23 -29.61
N PRO A 10 -10.91 -27.99 -30.40
CA PRO A 10 -11.14 -26.71 -31.05
C PRO A 10 -12.11 -25.88 -30.20
N GLY A 11 -11.65 -24.80 -29.56
CA GLY A 11 -12.57 -23.90 -28.83
C GLY A 11 -11.98 -22.71 -28.08
N LYS A 12 -10.67 -22.68 -27.79
CA LYS A 12 -10.06 -21.63 -26.93
C LYS A 12 -9.78 -20.25 -27.58
N ARG A 13 -10.23 -19.99 -28.81
CA ARG A 13 -9.81 -18.79 -29.57
C ARG A 13 -10.72 -17.56 -29.42
N ALA A 14 -12.00 -17.73 -29.09
CA ALA A 14 -12.95 -16.61 -29.03
C ALA A 14 -12.89 -15.80 -27.71
N GLY A 15 -12.66 -16.45 -26.56
CA GLY A 15 -12.56 -15.76 -25.26
C GLY A 15 -11.25 -14.98 -25.05
N ALA A 16 -10.14 -15.48 -25.63
CA ALA A 16 -8.81 -14.92 -25.43
C ALA A 16 -8.65 -13.47 -25.93
N GLY A 17 -9.45 -13.03 -26.92
CA GLY A 17 -9.42 -11.65 -27.40
C GLY A 17 -10.10 -10.67 -26.44
N LEU A 18 -11.23 -11.07 -25.86
CA LEU A 18 -12.00 -10.27 -24.92
C LEU A 18 -11.26 -10.15 -23.58
N ASP A 19 -10.67 -11.25 -23.10
CA ASP A 19 -9.89 -11.27 -21.86
C ASP A 19 -8.67 -10.34 -21.93
N ARG A 20 -7.94 -10.35 -23.07
CA ARG A 20 -6.80 -9.45 -23.30
C ARG A 20 -7.22 -7.98 -23.40
N LEU A 21 -8.38 -7.71 -23.99
CA LEU A 21 -8.92 -6.35 -24.08
C LEU A 21 -9.29 -5.82 -22.70
N PHE A 22 -9.99 -6.63 -21.89
CA PHE A 22 -10.34 -6.28 -20.51
C PHE A 22 -9.09 -6.07 -19.65
N GLU A 23 -8.09 -6.95 -19.76
CA GLU A 23 -6.84 -6.81 -19.01
C GLU A 23 -6.07 -5.54 -19.41
N GLY A 24 -6.02 -5.23 -20.71
CA GLY A 24 -5.40 -4.00 -21.22
C GLY A 24 -6.11 -2.73 -20.74
N ILE A 25 -7.45 -2.72 -20.78
CA ILE A 25 -8.26 -1.59 -20.28
C ILE A 25 -8.05 -1.42 -18.77
N ALA A 26 -8.10 -2.50 -17.99
CA ALA A 26 -7.88 -2.45 -16.56
C ALA A 26 -6.50 -1.90 -16.22
N LYS A 27 -5.44 -2.40 -16.85
CA LYS A 27 -4.07 -1.87 -16.69
C LYS A 27 -3.99 -0.38 -17.06
N GLY A 28 -4.66 0.03 -18.13
CA GLY A 28 -4.76 1.44 -18.54
C GLY A 28 -5.41 2.33 -17.47
N ILE A 29 -6.49 1.86 -16.84
CA ILE A 29 -7.17 2.58 -15.75
C ILE A 29 -6.25 2.69 -14.52
N TYR A 30 -5.59 1.61 -14.10
CA TYR A 30 -4.67 1.65 -12.97
C TYR A 30 -3.48 2.58 -13.22
N LEU A 31 -2.93 2.58 -14.44
CA LEU A 31 -1.85 3.49 -14.83
C LEU A 31 -2.30 4.94 -14.74
N PHE A 32 -3.47 5.26 -15.31
CA PHE A 32 -4.03 6.59 -15.27
C PHE A 32 -4.29 7.06 -13.83
N ALA A 33 -4.88 6.20 -13.00
CA ALA A 33 -5.14 6.51 -11.59
C ALA A 33 -3.82 6.80 -10.84
N ALA A 34 -2.79 5.97 -11.02
CA ALA A 34 -1.50 6.18 -10.37
C ALA A 34 -0.83 7.49 -10.82
N LEU A 35 -0.87 7.81 -12.12
CA LEU A 35 -0.36 9.08 -12.64
C LEU A 35 -1.12 10.28 -12.07
N ALA A 36 -2.45 10.21 -12.00
CA ALA A 36 -3.26 11.26 -11.40
C ALA A 36 -2.90 11.49 -9.93
N LEU A 37 -2.73 10.42 -9.14
CA LEU A 37 -2.28 10.51 -7.76
C LEU A 37 -0.91 11.19 -7.63
N VAL A 38 0.05 10.86 -8.51
CA VAL A 38 1.38 11.51 -8.52
C VAL A 38 1.26 13.00 -8.84
N VAL A 39 0.45 13.39 -9.83
CA VAL A 39 0.23 14.80 -10.18
C VAL A 39 -0.39 15.55 -9.00
N LEU A 40 -1.37 14.97 -8.32
CA LEU A 40 -1.99 15.58 -7.13
C LEU A 40 -0.99 15.72 -5.98
N ALA A 41 -0.17 14.70 -5.73
CA ALA A 41 0.87 14.78 -4.69
C ALA A 41 1.91 15.86 -4.99
N VAL A 42 2.41 15.93 -6.24
CA VAL A 42 3.36 16.98 -6.65
C VAL A 42 2.73 18.37 -6.51
N SER A 43 1.47 18.53 -6.93
CA SER A 43 0.74 19.80 -6.79
C SER A 43 0.64 20.24 -5.33
N THR A 44 0.40 19.28 -4.44
CA THR A 44 0.25 19.53 -3.00
C THR A 44 1.61 19.88 -2.35
N ILE A 45 2.71 19.24 -2.77
CA ILE A 45 4.08 19.62 -2.36
C ILE A 45 4.41 21.05 -2.81
N VAL A 46 4.12 21.39 -4.07
CA VAL A 46 4.35 22.74 -4.59
C VAL A 46 3.54 23.77 -3.81
N ALA A 47 2.28 23.47 -3.49
CA ALA A 47 1.44 24.33 -2.66
C ALA A 47 2.02 24.53 -1.26
N ALA A 48 2.53 23.47 -0.61
CA ALA A 48 3.16 23.54 0.69
C ALA A 48 4.43 24.42 0.69
N VAL A 49 5.31 24.23 -0.30
CA VAL A 49 6.52 25.04 -0.45
C VAL A 49 6.18 26.50 -0.73
N TRP A 50 5.20 26.74 -1.60
CA TRP A 50 4.73 28.08 -1.91
C TRP A 50 4.17 28.80 -0.68
N LEU A 51 3.38 28.09 0.14
CA LEU A 51 2.78 28.63 1.36
C LEU A 51 3.85 29.14 2.33
N VAL A 52 4.89 28.34 2.61
CA VAL A 52 6.00 28.77 3.48
C VAL A 52 6.81 29.89 2.83
N GLY A 53 7.14 29.75 1.54
CA GLY A 53 7.96 30.73 0.81
C GLY A 53 7.32 32.12 0.77
N ALA A 54 6.01 32.19 0.53
CA ALA A 54 5.27 33.44 0.53
C ALA A 54 5.30 34.14 1.89
N GLN A 55 5.17 33.39 2.99
CA GLN A 55 5.22 33.95 4.34
C GLN A 55 6.60 34.50 4.70
N VAL A 56 7.65 33.74 4.41
CA VAL A 56 9.03 34.16 4.66
C VAL A 56 9.37 35.44 3.90
N LEU A 57 8.95 35.55 2.63
CA LEU A 57 9.15 36.76 1.82
C LEU A 57 8.36 37.96 2.35
N SER A 58 7.21 37.71 3.00
CA SER A 58 6.38 38.76 3.62
C SER A 58 6.94 39.24 4.96
N GLY A 59 7.99 38.60 5.49
CA GLY A 59 8.57 38.92 6.80
C GLY A 59 7.76 38.39 7.99
N GLU A 60 6.69 37.63 7.73
CA GLU A 60 5.80 37.06 8.74
C GLU A 60 6.05 35.54 8.78
N SER A 61 6.81 35.06 9.77
CA SER A 61 7.03 33.62 9.96
C SER A 61 6.08 33.08 11.03
N SER A 62 5.15 32.18 10.64
CA SER A 62 4.26 31.51 11.59
C SER A 62 4.57 30.01 11.66
N ILE A 63 4.83 29.52 12.87
CA ILE A 63 5.01 28.10 13.16
C ILE A 63 3.80 27.26 12.71
N ASN A 64 2.58 27.77 12.85
CA ASN A 64 1.35 27.12 12.38
C ASN A 64 1.34 26.90 10.86
N THR A 65 1.90 27.85 10.10
CA THR A 65 2.02 27.71 8.64
C THR A 65 3.07 26.68 8.25
N ALA A 66 4.16 26.59 8.99
CA ALA A 66 5.15 25.53 8.82
C ALA A 66 4.54 24.16 9.13
N LEU A 67 3.81 24.02 10.25
CA LEU A 67 3.14 22.78 10.63
C LEU A 67 2.09 22.35 9.59
N ASN A 68 1.25 23.27 9.11
CA ASN A 68 0.30 22.99 8.03
C ASN A 68 1.00 22.52 6.74
N SER A 69 2.12 23.16 6.39
CA SER A 69 2.91 22.77 5.21
C SER A 69 3.55 21.39 5.37
N ILE A 70 4.00 21.03 6.59
CA ILE A 70 4.49 19.69 6.90
C ILE A 70 3.35 18.66 6.75
N GLY A 71 2.14 18.97 7.21
CA GLY A 71 0.95 18.13 7.01
C GLY A 71 0.65 17.87 5.53
N LEU A 72 0.64 18.93 4.71
CA LEU A 72 0.48 18.82 3.25
C LEU A 72 1.56 17.92 2.61
N ILE A 73 2.81 18.01 3.07
CA ILE A 73 3.90 17.16 2.59
C ILE A 73 3.70 15.71 3.01
N ILE A 74 3.31 15.43 4.25
CA ILE A 74 3.04 14.07 4.74
C ILE A 74 1.90 13.43 3.93
N LEU A 75 0.81 14.16 3.73
CA LEU A 75 -0.32 13.74 2.89
C LEU A 75 0.16 13.42 1.46
N SER A 76 0.97 14.29 0.87
CA SER A 76 1.52 14.09 -0.47
C SER A 76 2.37 12.82 -0.57
N VAL A 77 3.26 12.59 0.41
CA VAL A 77 4.10 11.40 0.47
C VAL A 77 3.26 10.13 0.61
N ALA A 78 2.20 10.17 1.42
CA ALA A 78 1.25 9.07 1.55
C ALA A 78 0.58 8.74 0.20
N VAL A 79 0.12 9.76 -0.53
CA VAL A 79 -0.49 9.61 -1.86
C VAL A 79 0.50 9.01 -2.87
N VAL A 80 1.76 9.44 -2.88
CA VAL A 80 2.80 8.86 -3.75
C VAL A 80 3.02 7.39 -3.43
N ASN A 81 3.06 7.02 -2.16
CA ASN A 81 3.23 5.62 -1.76
C ASN A 81 2.07 4.75 -2.22
N VAL A 82 0.83 5.26 -2.18
CA VAL A 82 -0.34 4.56 -2.74
C VAL A 82 -0.24 4.43 -4.27
N ALA A 83 0.15 5.49 -4.97
CA ALA A 83 0.37 5.44 -6.42
C ALA A 83 1.42 4.40 -6.80
N LYS A 84 2.56 4.41 -6.09
CA LYS A 84 3.63 3.42 -6.27
C LYS A 84 3.15 2.00 -5.99
N PHE A 85 2.37 1.80 -4.94
CA PHE A 85 1.79 0.49 -4.63
C PHE A 85 0.89 -0.02 -5.77
N ILE A 86 0.02 0.83 -6.33
CA ILE A 86 -0.83 0.47 -7.47
C ILE A 86 0.02 0.08 -8.69
N LEU A 87 1.05 0.87 -9.03
CA LEU A 87 1.95 0.58 -10.15
C LEU A 87 2.69 -0.75 -9.96
N GLU A 88 3.22 -0.99 -8.76
CA GLU A 88 3.94 -2.22 -8.43
C GLU A 88 3.02 -3.44 -8.49
N GLU A 89 1.82 -3.36 -7.91
CA GLU A 89 0.95 -4.52 -7.72
C GLU A 89 0.09 -4.87 -8.95
N GLU A 90 -0.33 -3.88 -9.76
CA GLU A 90 -1.25 -4.10 -10.90
C GLU A 90 -0.58 -4.04 -12.27
N ILE A 91 0.57 -3.35 -12.39
CA ILE A 91 1.23 -3.14 -13.69
C ILE A 91 2.55 -3.90 -13.78
N LEU A 92 3.40 -3.79 -12.76
CA LEU A 92 4.75 -4.36 -12.77
C LEU A 92 4.78 -5.82 -12.32
N ARG A 93 3.82 -6.27 -11.49
CA ARG A 93 3.73 -7.67 -11.06
C ARG A 93 3.00 -8.49 -12.12
N GLU A 94 3.69 -9.44 -12.73
CA GLU A 94 3.08 -10.40 -13.66
C GLU A 94 2.17 -11.38 -12.90
N ARG A 95 1.02 -11.75 -13.50
CA ARG A 95 -0.03 -12.59 -12.89
C ARG A 95 0.33 -14.08 -12.79
N GLU A 96 1.59 -14.42 -12.54
CA GLU A 96 1.89 -15.79 -12.14
C GLU A 96 1.36 -16.04 -10.73
N LEU A 97 0.87 -17.26 -10.50
CA LEU A 97 0.16 -17.68 -9.28
C LEU A 97 0.84 -17.11 -8.03
N ARG A 98 0.18 -16.15 -7.37
CA ARG A 98 0.75 -15.50 -6.19
C ARG A 98 0.97 -16.53 -5.10
N SER A 99 2.21 -16.74 -4.69
CA SER A 99 2.44 -17.53 -3.49
C SER A 99 1.77 -16.85 -2.29
N PRO A 100 1.19 -17.61 -1.34
CA PRO A 100 0.60 -17.03 -0.13
C PRO A 100 1.57 -16.11 0.62
N ARG A 101 2.88 -16.39 0.53
CA ARG A 101 3.95 -15.56 1.10
C ARG A 101 4.04 -14.18 0.45
N GLU A 102 3.92 -14.10 -0.86
CA GLU A 102 3.99 -12.82 -1.59
C GLU A 102 2.79 -11.93 -1.33
N VAL A 103 1.59 -12.51 -1.27
CA VAL A 103 0.37 -11.76 -0.91
C VAL A 103 0.51 -11.14 0.47
N ARG A 104 1.00 -11.93 1.45
CA ARG A 104 1.22 -11.43 2.82
C ARG A 104 2.27 -10.33 2.88
N LEU A 105 3.34 -10.42 2.08
CA LEU A 105 4.38 -9.39 2.04
C LEU A 105 3.83 -8.08 1.45
N SER A 106 3.09 -8.15 0.35
CA SER A 106 2.44 -6.98 -0.27
C SER A 106 1.45 -6.31 0.69
N LEU A 107 0.61 -7.11 1.36
CA LEU A 107 -0.31 -6.61 2.38
C LEU A 107 0.41 -5.96 3.57
N THR A 108 1.50 -6.59 4.06
CA THR A 108 2.31 -6.04 5.15
C THR A 108 2.94 -4.71 4.77
N LYS A 109 3.47 -4.61 3.54
CA LYS A 109 4.04 -3.36 3.00
C LYS A 109 2.98 -2.26 2.92
N PHE A 110 1.79 -2.58 2.41
CA PHE A 110 0.68 -1.64 2.31
C PHE A 110 0.22 -1.14 3.68
N MET A 111 0.00 -2.05 4.64
CA MET A 111 -0.39 -1.69 6.00
C MET A 111 0.67 -0.83 6.70
N THR A 112 1.96 -1.14 6.50
CA THR A 112 3.06 -0.35 7.05
C THR A 112 3.03 1.10 6.54
N ILE A 113 2.78 1.30 5.24
CA ILE A 113 2.66 2.64 4.64
C ILE A 113 1.54 3.44 5.33
N ILE A 114 0.37 2.82 5.53
CA ILE A 114 -0.78 3.47 6.18
C ILE A 114 -0.45 3.82 7.64
N ILE A 115 0.14 2.88 8.39
CA ILE A 115 0.46 3.09 9.80
C ILE A 115 1.46 4.25 9.97
N VAL A 116 2.50 4.29 9.14
CA VAL A 116 3.49 5.38 9.18
C VAL A 116 2.84 6.72 8.83
N ALA A 117 2.02 6.77 7.78
CA ALA A 117 1.32 8.00 7.37
C ALA A 117 0.39 8.51 8.49
N THR A 118 -0.48 7.66 9.03
CA THR A 118 -1.40 8.02 10.12
C THR A 118 -0.65 8.47 11.39
N SER A 119 0.48 7.84 11.71
CA SER A 119 1.29 8.21 12.87
C SER A 119 1.97 9.57 12.70
N LEU A 120 2.48 9.88 11.51
CA LEU A 120 3.06 11.18 11.19
C LEU A 120 1.99 12.28 11.19
N GLU A 121 0.81 12.00 10.64
CA GLU A 121 -0.32 12.92 10.64
C GLU A 121 -0.76 13.26 12.07
N ALA A 122 -0.96 12.25 12.92
CA ALA A 122 -1.30 12.45 14.33
C ALA A 122 -0.27 13.32 15.06
N LEU A 123 1.02 13.10 14.79
CA LEU A 123 2.09 13.88 15.40
C LEU A 123 2.03 15.36 14.99
N VAL A 124 1.79 15.65 13.71
CA VAL A 124 1.66 17.04 13.23
C VAL A 124 0.47 17.74 13.89
N ILE A 125 -0.69 17.09 13.93
CA ILE A 125 -1.88 17.69 14.53
C ILE A 125 -1.69 17.90 16.04
N VAL A 126 -0.97 17.00 16.73
CA VAL A 126 -0.58 17.23 18.14
C VAL A 126 0.21 18.53 18.30
N PHE A 127 1.16 18.81 17.41
CA PHE A 127 1.96 20.05 17.49
C PHE A 127 1.14 21.28 17.15
N GLU A 128 0.28 21.21 16.14
CA GLU A 128 -0.62 22.32 15.76
C GLU A 128 -1.58 22.66 16.91
N THR A 129 -2.11 21.64 17.59
CA THR A 129 -3.11 21.81 18.65
C THR A 129 -2.50 22.27 19.98
N LYS A 130 -1.22 21.95 20.24
CA LYS A 130 -0.52 22.33 21.49
C LYS A 130 -0.40 23.84 21.68
N GLU A 131 -0.47 24.61 20.60
CA GLU A 131 -0.36 26.07 20.66
C GLU A 131 -1.67 26.78 21.06
N GLY A 132 -2.82 26.11 20.94
CA GLY A 132 -4.14 26.70 21.17
C GLY A 132 -4.76 26.34 22.53
N ASN A 133 -5.19 25.09 22.69
CA ASN A 133 -5.93 24.63 23.87
C ASN A 133 -5.66 23.15 24.17
N VAL A 134 -5.19 22.85 25.38
CA VAL A 134 -4.89 21.48 25.84
C VAL A 134 -6.10 20.53 25.68
N ARG A 135 -7.33 21.03 25.77
CA ARG A 135 -8.55 20.21 25.62
C ARG A 135 -8.72 19.66 24.20
N GLU A 136 -8.17 20.33 23.19
CA GLU A 136 -8.28 19.90 21.79
C GLU A 136 -7.32 18.74 21.47
N LEU A 137 -6.36 18.44 22.36
CA LEU A 137 -5.43 17.31 22.20
C LEU A 137 -6.10 15.94 22.27
N ILE A 138 -7.39 15.87 22.61
CA ILE A 138 -8.16 14.63 22.64
C ILE A 138 -8.15 13.95 21.26
N TYR A 139 -8.50 14.68 20.18
CA TYR A 139 -8.58 14.10 18.84
C TYR A 139 -7.22 13.58 18.34
N PRO A 140 -6.12 14.37 18.39
CA PRO A 140 -4.80 13.89 18.00
C PRO A 140 -4.30 12.70 18.84
N THR A 141 -4.65 12.67 20.13
CA THR A 141 -4.29 11.54 21.02
C THR A 141 -5.01 10.26 20.60
N PHE A 142 -6.30 10.31 20.26
CA PHE A 142 -7.02 9.14 19.74
C PHE A 142 -6.48 8.71 18.38
N LEU A 143 -6.14 9.64 17.49
CA LEU A 143 -5.54 9.30 16.20
C LEU A 143 -4.18 8.59 16.38
N MET A 144 -3.36 9.06 17.34
CA MET A 144 -2.11 8.38 17.72
C MET A 144 -2.38 6.98 18.29
N ALA A 145 -3.40 6.83 19.15
CA ALA A 145 -3.79 5.53 19.69
C ALA A 145 -4.23 4.55 18.59
N VAL A 146 -4.95 5.02 17.57
CA VAL A 146 -5.31 4.22 16.38
C VAL A 146 -4.06 3.78 15.62
N GLY A 147 -3.08 4.67 15.43
CA GLY A 147 -1.79 4.32 14.82
C GLY A 147 -1.05 3.22 15.57
N VAL A 148 -0.97 3.34 16.90
CA VAL A 148 -0.36 2.32 17.77
C VAL A 148 -1.12 0.99 17.70
N LEU A 149 -2.46 1.02 17.76
CA LEU A 149 -3.29 -0.18 17.64
C LEU A 149 -3.12 -0.86 16.28
N ALA A 150 -3.06 -0.10 15.20
CA ALA A 150 -2.80 -0.64 13.86
C ALA A 150 -1.40 -1.28 13.77
N LEU A 151 -0.38 -0.68 14.39
CA LEU A 151 0.96 -1.26 14.50
C LEU A 151 0.94 -2.59 15.28
N VAL A 152 0.25 -2.64 16.42
CA VAL A 152 0.10 -3.86 17.22
C VAL A 152 -0.66 -4.93 16.42
N GLY A 153 -1.75 -4.56 15.75
CA GLY A 153 -2.52 -5.46 14.88
C GLY A 153 -1.68 -6.01 13.73
N LEU A 154 -0.83 -5.19 13.12
CA LEU A 154 0.11 -5.64 12.09
C LEU A 154 1.17 -6.59 12.68
N GLY A 155 1.68 -6.30 13.88
CA GLY A 155 2.60 -7.19 14.61
C GLY A 155 1.97 -8.55 14.89
N LEU A 156 0.72 -8.57 15.34
CA LEU A 156 -0.04 -9.79 15.58
C LEU A 156 -0.30 -10.57 14.28
N PHE A 157 -0.69 -9.88 13.21
CA PHE A 157 -0.87 -10.47 11.88
C PHE A 157 0.42 -11.15 11.40
N GLN A 158 1.56 -10.48 11.54
CA GLN A 158 2.86 -11.04 11.15
C GLN A 158 3.26 -12.24 12.02
N TRP A 159 2.99 -12.17 13.32
CA TRP A 159 3.25 -13.28 14.24
C TRP A 159 2.44 -14.51 13.84
N LEU A 160 1.12 -14.39 13.69
CA LEU A 160 0.22 -15.47 13.27
C LEU A 160 0.63 -16.05 11.90
N SER A 161 0.94 -15.17 10.95
CA SER A 161 1.33 -15.56 9.59
C SER A 161 2.61 -16.39 9.54
N ARG A 162 3.57 -16.14 10.45
CA ARG A 162 4.81 -16.92 10.55
C ARG A 162 4.57 -18.31 11.12
N HIS A 163 3.67 -18.43 12.11
CA HIS A 163 3.30 -19.72 12.70
C HIS A 163 2.54 -20.60 11.71
N ALA A 164 1.65 -20.02 10.91
CA ALA A 164 0.95 -20.76 9.86
C ALA A 164 1.94 -21.31 8.80
N GLY A 165 2.92 -20.51 8.38
CA GLY A 165 3.92 -20.94 7.40
C GLY A 165 4.87 -22.02 7.89
N SER A 166 5.20 -22.06 9.19
CA SER A 166 6.05 -23.13 9.75
C SER A 166 5.33 -24.48 9.82
N ILE A 167 4.01 -24.48 10.00
CA ILE A 167 3.20 -25.72 10.02
C ILE A 167 3.14 -26.32 8.62
N GLU A 168 2.86 -25.49 7.60
CA GLU A 168 2.77 -25.90 6.20
C GLU A 168 4.10 -26.51 5.69
N GLN A 169 5.24 -25.95 6.11
CA GLN A 169 6.57 -26.49 5.78
C GLN A 169 6.89 -27.81 6.51
N ALA A 170 6.47 -27.95 7.77
CA ALA A 170 6.66 -29.20 8.51
C ALA A 170 5.83 -30.34 7.91
N THR A 171 4.58 -30.06 7.51
CA THR A 171 3.71 -31.06 6.87
C THR A 171 4.25 -31.48 5.50
N GLN A 172 4.77 -30.56 4.69
CA GLN A 172 5.38 -30.91 3.40
C GLN A 172 6.68 -31.74 3.56
N ALA A 173 7.50 -31.43 4.55
CA ALA A 173 8.70 -32.21 4.83
C ALA A 173 8.38 -33.66 5.25
N ASP A 174 7.33 -33.85 6.06
CA ASP A 174 6.87 -35.18 6.47
C ASP A 174 6.30 -35.99 5.28
N GLU A 175 5.59 -35.34 4.35
CA GLU A 175 5.06 -35.95 3.13
C GLU A 175 6.18 -36.37 2.15
N ASP A 176 7.15 -35.48 1.91
CA ASP A 176 8.31 -35.76 1.04
C ASP A 176 9.19 -36.90 1.61
N GLU A 177 9.36 -36.97 2.94
CA GLU A 177 10.08 -38.07 3.60
C GLU A 177 9.33 -39.41 3.50
N ALA A 178 8.00 -39.40 3.56
CA ALA A 178 7.17 -40.60 3.41
C ALA A 178 7.21 -41.13 1.97
N GLU A 179 7.22 -40.26 0.96
CA GLU A 179 7.37 -40.65 -0.45
C GLU A 179 8.78 -41.18 -0.75
N ALA A 180 9.82 -40.63 -0.14
CA ALA A 180 11.20 -41.09 -0.34
C ALA A 180 11.48 -42.49 0.24
N GLN A 181 10.63 -42.98 1.13
CA GLN A 181 10.75 -44.28 1.79
C GLN A 181 9.84 -45.38 1.19
N SER A 182 8.99 -45.03 0.21
CA SER A 182 8.09 -45.96 -0.51
C SER A 182 8.64 -46.39 -1.87
#